data_AF-A0A934NN78-F1
#
_entry.id   AF-A0A934NN78-F1
#
_cell.length_a   1.000
_cell.length_b   1.000
_cell.length_c   1.000
_cell.angle_alpha   90.00
_cell.angle_beta   90.00
_cell.angle_gamma   90.00
#
_symmetry.space_group_name_H-M   'P 1'
#
loop_
_entity.id
_entity.type
_entity.pdbx_description
1 polymer ?
#
loop_
_entity_poly.entity_id
_entity_poly.type
_entity_poly.pdbx_seq_one_letter_code
_entity_poly.pdbx_strand_id
1 'polypeptide(L)'
;MNGAIPVDVTGPAAPPRSNGELVFDAPWQQRAFGVVLALTESRTIQWSRFRDGLITRIAESPDRPYWRSWAVALEDALAAADLLRVGIIDERQSALVSDHPDHNHG
;
A
#
# COMPACT_ATOMS: atom_id res chain seq x y z
N MET A 1 6.69 -14.60 -16.93
CA MET A 1 5.99 -13.48 -17.59
C MET A 1 5.78 -12.40 -16.53
N ASN A 2 6.68 -11.42 -16.44
CA ASN A 2 6.53 -10.28 -15.54
C ASN A 2 5.56 -9.29 -16.20
N GLY A 3 4.26 -9.52 -16.02
CA GLY A 3 3.26 -8.53 -16.35
C GLY A 3 3.29 -7.47 -15.26
N ALA A 4 3.79 -6.27 -15.57
CA ALA A 4 3.72 -5.14 -14.65
C ALA A 4 2.26 -4.95 -14.23
N ILE A 5 2.03 -4.80 -12.92
CA ILE A 5 0.68 -4.56 -12.40
C ILE A 5 0.18 -3.23 -12.99
N PRO A 6 -0.96 -3.21 -13.69
CA PRO A 6 -1.44 -2.01 -14.37
C PRO A 6 -2.07 -1.05 -13.35
N VAL A 7 -1.22 -0.29 -12.66
CA VAL A 7 -1.66 0.76 -11.74
C VAL A 7 -2.28 1.90 -12.55
N ASP A 8 -3.52 2.25 -12.21
CA ASP A 8 -4.28 3.30 -12.90
C ASP A 8 -3.50 4.62 -13.00
N VAL A 9 -3.56 5.24 -14.18
CA VAL A 9 -2.96 6.57 -14.43
C VAL A 9 -4.01 7.68 -14.25
N THR A 10 -5.28 7.36 -14.49
CA THR A 10 -6.42 8.30 -14.39
C THR A 10 -7.59 7.66 -13.65
N GLY A 11 -8.51 8.49 -13.16
CA GLY A 11 -9.70 8.03 -12.44
C GLY A 11 -9.50 7.92 -10.92
N PRO A 12 -10.55 7.49 -10.19
CA PRO A 12 -10.57 7.55 -8.73
C PRO A 12 -9.52 6.66 -8.07
N ALA A 13 -9.15 5.53 -8.69
CA ALA A 13 -8.11 4.64 -8.16
C ALA A 13 -6.68 5.09 -8.51
N ALA A 14 -6.49 6.12 -9.34
CA ALA A 14 -5.16 6.55 -9.74
C ALA A 14 -4.41 7.19 -8.57
N PRO A 15 -3.23 6.67 -8.19
CA PRO A 15 -2.44 7.25 -7.12
C PRO A 15 -1.90 8.64 -7.47
N PRO A 16 -1.68 9.50 -6.45
CA PRO A 16 -1.06 10.81 -6.62
C PRO A 16 0.27 10.71 -7.37
N ARG A 17 0.41 11.55 -8.38
CA ARG A 17 1.62 11.66 -9.19
C ARG A 17 2.04 13.11 -9.35
N SER A 18 3.34 13.34 -9.44
CA SER A 18 3.95 14.62 -9.82
C SER A 18 4.93 14.35 -10.95
N ASN A 19 4.78 15.06 -12.06
CA ASN A 19 5.60 14.87 -13.27
C ASN A 19 5.68 13.40 -13.75
N GLY A 20 4.61 12.63 -13.57
CA GLY A 20 4.53 11.22 -13.98
C GLY A 20 5.03 10.20 -12.94
N GLU A 21 5.72 10.64 -11.90
CA GLU A 21 6.21 9.77 -10.82
C GLU A 21 5.22 9.71 -9.64
N LEU A 22 5.18 8.57 -8.95
CA LEU A 22 4.35 8.40 -7.75
C LEU A 22 4.88 9.28 -6.62
N VAL A 23 3.95 9.97 -5.94
CA VAL A 23 4.29 10.84 -4.81
C VAL A 23 3.83 10.21 -3.51
N PHE A 24 4.76 10.14 -2.57
CA PHE A 24 4.54 9.70 -1.20
C PHE A 24 4.93 10.81 -0.24
N ASP A 25 4.00 11.26 0.59
CA ASP A 25 4.21 12.27 1.63
C ASP A 25 4.81 11.67 2.92
N ALA A 26 4.75 10.34 3.07
CA ALA A 26 5.25 9.67 4.25
C ALA A 26 5.79 8.26 3.95
N PRO A 27 6.81 7.77 4.69
CA PRO A 27 7.44 6.48 4.43
C PRO A 27 6.49 5.27 4.52
N TRP A 28 5.38 5.38 5.25
CA TRP A 28 4.40 4.30 5.34
C TRP A 28 3.58 4.14 4.05
N GLN A 29 3.42 5.19 3.25
CA GLN A 29 2.63 5.18 2.03
C GLN A 29 3.33 4.34 0.95
N GLN A 30 4.64 4.55 0.78
CA GLN A 30 5.47 3.73 -0.11
C GLN A 30 5.47 2.25 0.32
N ARG A 31 5.53 1.98 1.64
CA ARG A 31 5.44 0.62 2.18
C ARG A 31 4.08 -0.02 1.86
N ALA A 32 2.98 0.68 2.10
CA ALA A 32 1.63 0.19 1.81
C ALA A 32 1.41 -0.09 0.32
N PHE A 33 1.96 0.76 -0.56
CA PHE A 33 1.97 0.53 -2.00
C PHE A 33 2.74 -0.75 -2.35
N GLY A 34 3.96 -0.89 -1.85
CA GLY A 34 4.79 -2.08 -2.07
C GLY A 34 4.15 -3.38 -1.58
N VAL A 35 3.43 -3.36 -0.45
CA VAL A 35 2.73 -4.54 0.07
C VAL A 35 1.65 -5.03 -0.90
N VAL A 36 0.80 -4.14 -1.42
CA VAL A 36 -0.24 -4.51 -2.39
C VAL A 36 0.39 -5.08 -3.67
N LEU A 37 1.49 -4.48 -4.16
CA LEU A 37 2.19 -5.01 -5.33
C LEU A 37 2.74 -6.40 -5.07
N ALA A 38 3.44 -6.61 -3.95
CA ALA A 38 4.01 -7.90 -3.60
C ALA A 38 2.94 -9.01 -3.48
N LEU A 39 1.81 -8.69 -2.83
CA LEU A 39 0.67 -9.63 -2.69
C LEU A 39 -0.02 -9.93 -4.02
N THR A 40 -0.01 -8.97 -4.94
CA THR A 40 -0.56 -9.15 -6.28
C THR A 40 0.37 -10.00 -7.14
N GLU A 41 1.68 -9.75 -7.08
CA GLU A 41 2.70 -10.54 -7.78
C GLU A 41 2.71 -12.00 -7.30
N SER A 42 2.54 -12.24 -6.00
CA SER A 42 2.40 -13.59 -5.43
C SER A 42 1.04 -14.23 -5.73
N ARG A 43 0.13 -13.52 -6.41
CA ARG A 43 -1.26 -13.92 -6.68
C ARG A 43 -2.08 -14.22 -5.42
N THR A 44 -1.64 -13.69 -4.28
CA THR A 44 -2.35 -13.80 -3.01
C THR A 44 -3.62 -12.95 -3.03
N ILE A 45 -3.56 -11.78 -3.66
CA ILE A 45 -4.73 -10.97 -3.98
C ILE A 45 -4.75 -10.67 -5.49
N GLN A 46 -5.93 -10.41 -6.03
CA GLN A 46 -6.07 -9.94 -7.41
C GLN A 46 -6.06 -8.41 -7.42
N TRP A 47 -5.26 -7.80 -8.30
CA TRP A 47 -5.20 -6.35 -8.48
C TRP A 47 -6.58 -5.73 -8.75
N SER A 48 -7.36 -6.33 -9.65
CA SER A 48 -8.71 -5.86 -9.99
C SER A 48 -9.61 -5.80 -8.75
N ARG A 49 -9.58 -6.83 -7.91
CA ARG A 49 -10.36 -6.89 -6.68
C ARG A 49 -9.93 -5.82 -5.67
N PHE A 50 -8.63 -5.61 -5.51
CA PHE A 50 -8.11 -4.54 -4.66
C PHE A 50 -8.52 -3.16 -5.20
N ARG A 51 -8.36 -2.93 -6.51
CA ARG A 51 -8.73 -1.69 -7.20
C ARG A 51 -10.21 -1.36 -7.01
N ASP A 52 -11.09 -2.34 -7.18
CA ASP A 52 -12.53 -2.12 -7.00
C ASP A 52 -12.85 -1.75 -5.53
N GLY A 53 -12.24 -2.45 -4.57
CA GLY A 53 -12.34 -2.10 -3.15
C GLY A 53 -11.82 -0.70 -2.82
N LEU A 54 -10.69 -0.30 -3.42
CA LEU A 54 -10.15 1.06 -3.28
C LEU A 54 -11.12 2.12 -3.81
N ILE A 55 -11.72 1.90 -4.98
CA ILE A 55 -12.72 2.81 -5.54
C ILE A 55 -13.90 2.97 -4.57
N THR A 56 -14.39 1.86 -3.99
CA THR A 56 -15.44 1.90 -2.98
C THR A 56 -15.02 2.74 -1.77
N ARG A 57 -13.82 2.53 -1.22
CA ARG A 57 -13.36 3.29 -0.04
C ARG A 57 -13.15 4.78 -0.31
N ILE A 58 -12.74 5.14 -1.52
CA ILE A 58 -12.64 6.54 -1.94
C ILE A 58 -14.04 7.16 -2.06
N ALA A 59 -15.00 6.44 -2.65
CA ALA A 59 -16.38 6.91 -2.78
C ALA A 59 -17.10 7.07 -1.43
N GLU A 60 -16.84 6.19 -0.46
CA GLU A 60 -17.41 6.25 0.89
C GLU A 60 -16.88 7.43 1.72
N SER A 61 -15.69 7.93 1.43
CA SER A 61 -15.08 9.04 2.16
C SER A 61 -14.22 9.90 1.23
N PRO A 62 -14.82 10.79 0.43
CA PRO A 62 -14.09 11.60 -0.55
C PRO A 62 -13.03 12.53 0.07
N ASP A 63 -13.24 12.99 1.31
CA ASP A 63 -12.29 13.83 2.04
C ASP A 63 -11.12 13.04 2.65
N ARG A 64 -11.17 11.70 2.61
CA ARG A 64 -10.09 10.86 3.12
C ARG A 64 -8.89 10.97 2.18
N PRO A 65 -7.67 11.23 2.72
CA PRO A 65 -6.46 11.21 1.90
C PRO A 65 -6.31 9.88 1.15
N TYR A 66 -5.92 9.94 -0.12
CA TYR A 66 -5.83 8.77 -1.00
C TYR A 66 -5.08 7.59 -0.36
N TRP A 67 -3.90 7.85 0.21
CA TRP A 67 -3.08 6.80 0.81
C TRP A 67 -3.71 6.17 2.06
N ARG A 68 -4.63 6.87 2.74
CA ARG A 68 -5.45 6.27 3.80
C ARG A 68 -6.56 5.41 3.24
N SER A 69 -7.20 5.81 2.13
CA SER A 69 -8.16 4.95 1.42
C SER A 69 -7.49 3.67 0.90
N TRP A 70 -6.25 3.78 0.40
CA TRP A 70 -5.40 2.65 0.04
C TRP A 70 -5.15 1.69 1.19
N ALA A 71 -4.75 2.22 2.36
CA ALA A 71 -4.50 1.39 3.55
C ALA A 71 -5.76 0.63 4.01
N VAL A 72 -6.91 1.30 4.04
CA VAL A 72 -8.18 0.64 4.43
C VAL A 72 -8.58 -0.43 3.41
N ALA A 73 -8.45 -0.15 2.12
CA ALA A 73 -8.73 -1.16 1.09
C ALA A 73 -7.76 -2.35 1.16
N LEU A 74 -6.51 -2.13 1.59
CA LEU A 74 -5.53 -3.20 1.82
C LEU A 74 -5.95 -4.05 3.03
N GLU A 75 -6.36 -3.44 4.13
CA GLU A 75 -6.88 -4.17 5.30
C GLU A 75 -8.08 -5.05 4.92
N ASP A 76 -9.04 -4.52 4.15
CA ASP A 76 -10.18 -5.30 3.67
C ASP A 76 -9.76 -6.48 2.78
N ALA A 77 -8.80 -6.25 1.87
CA ALA A 77 -8.29 -7.29 0.99
C ALA A 77 -7.59 -8.40 1.76
N LEU A 78 -6.83 -8.06 2.81
CA LEU A 78 -6.19 -9.01 3.70
C LEU A 78 -7.21 -9.80 4.54
N ALA A 79 -8.26 -9.14 5.03
CA ALA A 79 -9.36 -9.79 5.74
C ALA A 79 -10.08 -10.79 4.83
N ALA A 80 -10.39 -10.39 3.60
CA ALA A 80 -11.06 -11.24 2.61
C ALA A 80 -10.21 -12.43 2.15
N ALA A 81 -8.88 -12.34 2.28
CA ALA A 81 -7.96 -13.42 1.98
C ALA A 81 -7.66 -14.34 3.20
N ASP A 82 -8.33 -14.12 4.34
CA ASP A 82 -8.08 -14.78 5.63
C ASP A 82 -6.62 -14.66 6.12
N LEU A 83 -5.92 -13.61 5.68
CA LEU A 83 -4.53 -13.32 6.04
C LEU A 83 -4.41 -12.49 7.32
N LEU A 84 -5.54 -11.98 7.83
CA LEU A 84 -5.62 -11.29 9.12
C LEU A 84 -5.91 -12.25 10.28
N ARG A 85 -5.60 -13.54 10.13
CA ARG A 85 -5.62 -14.47 11.26
C ARG A 85 -4.46 -14.13 12.20
N VAL A 86 -4.83 -13.69 13.41
CA VAL A 86 -3.98 -13.25 14.52
C VAL A 86 -2.69 -14.06 14.60
N GLY A 87 -1.53 -13.41 14.39
CA GLY A 87 -0.24 -13.97 14.82
C GLY A 87 1.02 -13.75 13.99
N ILE A 88 1.06 -12.92 12.94
CA ILE A 88 2.32 -12.63 12.22
C ILE A 88 2.50 -11.12 12.01
N ILE A 89 2.66 -10.37 13.10
CA ILE A 89 3.35 -9.08 13.07
C ILE A 89 4.29 -9.08 14.26
N ASP A 90 5.40 -9.83 14.20
CA ASP A 90 6.46 -9.65 15.21
C ASP A 90 7.90 -9.94 14.76
N GLU A 91 8.20 -10.08 13.46
CA GLU A 91 9.56 -10.48 13.04
C GLU A 91 10.23 -9.59 11.99
N ARG A 92 9.56 -8.53 11.50
CA ARG A 92 10.17 -7.57 10.56
C ARG A 92 10.33 -6.14 11.09
N GLN A 93 9.83 -5.84 12.30
CA GLN A 93 10.01 -4.51 12.91
C GLN A 93 11.42 -4.29 13.49
N SER A 94 12.10 -5.34 13.96
CA SER A 94 13.41 -5.19 14.61
C SER A 94 14.57 -4.87 13.65
N ALA A 95 14.41 -5.05 12.34
CA ALA A 95 15.49 -4.79 11.39
C ALA A 95 15.59 -3.31 10.97
N LEU A 96 14.54 -2.52 11.14
CA LEU A 96 14.49 -1.12 10.66
C LEU A 96 14.89 -0.08 11.71
N VAL A 97 15.02 -0.47 12.98
CA VAL A 97 15.40 0.44 14.08
C VAL A 97 16.91 0.51 14.30
N SER A 98 17.70 -0.38 13.67
CA SER A 98 19.15 -0.50 13.95
C SER A 98 20.07 0.30 13.02
N ASP A 99 19.54 1.16 12.15
CA ASP A 99 20.36 1.98 11.23
C ASP A 99 20.12 3.49 11.40
N HIS A 100 20.09 3.96 12.65
CA HIS A 100 20.37 5.38 12.90
C HIS A 100 21.84 5.54 13.29
N PRO A 101 22.75 5.84 12.34
CA PRO A 101 24.06 6.32 12.70
C PRO A 101 23.93 7.69 13.37
N ASP A 102 24.46 7.72 14.58
CA ASP A 102 24.76 8.86 15.42
C ASP A 102 25.48 9.94 14.58
N HIS A 103 24.82 11.08 14.34
CA HIS A 103 25.50 12.28 13.84
C HIS A 103 25.72 13.23 15.01
N ASN A 104 26.62 12.81 15.90
CA ASN A 104 27.38 13.70 16.76
C ASN A 104 28.20 14.66 15.88
N HIS A 105 27.86 15.94 15.89
CA HIS A 105 28.74 17.02 15.44
C HIS A 105 28.53 18.26 16.31
N GLY A 106 29.42 18.45 17.30
CA GLY A 106 29.75 19.74 17.90
C GLY A 106 29.23 19.98 19.31
#